data_AF-A0A4V0QP89-F1
#
_entry.id   AF-A0A4V0QP89-F1
#
_cell.length_a   1.000
_cell.length_b   1.000
_cell.length_c   1.000
_cell.angle_alpha   90.00
_cell.angle_beta   90.00
_cell.angle_gamma   90.00
#
_symmetry.space_group_name_H-M   'P 1'
#
loop_
_entity.id
_entity.type
_entity.pdbx_description
1 polymer ?
#
loop_
_entity_poly.entity_id
_entity_poly.type
_entity_poly.pdbx_seq_one_letter_code
_entity_poly.pdbx_strand_id
1 'polypeptide(L)'
;MKIIEEILCLLPYEETIDQLERSYIVGMLFQFSRDLENAEKFTDEKFQLYNSDMENSKNKFIDSIKAFNDSYISFLSVDNPEKKPLRLDLPYDWRSKGRESESAYRKHQNNMRKTSGVMIECYKDFVRTLKKHNFITDKL
;
A
#
# COMPACT_ATOMS: atom_id res chain seq x y z
N MET A 1 21.29 -1.34 6.21
CA MET A 1 20.56 -2.58 5.86
C MET A 1 19.32 -2.80 6.71
N LYS A 2 19.39 -2.77 8.05
CA LYS A 2 18.23 -2.98 8.95
C LYS A 2 16.92 -2.30 8.52
N ILE A 3 16.95 -1.02 8.15
CA ILE A 3 15.75 -0.26 7.74
C ILE A 3 15.09 -0.86 6.50
N ILE A 4 15.87 -1.20 5.48
CA ILE A 4 15.37 -1.84 4.25
C ILE A 4 14.79 -3.22 4.57
N GLU A 5 15.49 -4.00 5.39
CA GLU A 5 15.01 -5.32 5.81
C GLU A 5 13.70 -5.21 6.58
N GLU A 6 13.56 -4.23 7.47
CA GLU A 6 12.31 -3.98 8.20
C GLU A 6 11.16 -3.63 7.25
N ILE A 7 11.41 -2.80 6.22
CA ILE A 7 10.43 -2.50 5.17
C ILE A 7 10.01 -3.79 4.44
N LEU A 8 10.98 -4.60 3.99
CA LEU A 8 10.71 -5.84 3.24
C LEU A 8 10.05 -6.93 4.12
N CYS A 9 10.28 -6.93 5.43
CA CYS A 9 9.55 -7.80 6.35
C CYS A 9 8.10 -7.38 6.51
N LEU A 10 7.88 -6.07 6.63
CA LEU A 10 6.56 -5.50 6.85
C LEU A 10 5.70 -5.60 5.59
N LEU A 11 6.33 -5.42 4.43
CA LEU A 11 5.68 -5.42 3.12
C LEU A 11 6.44 -6.38 2.20
N PRO A 12 6.29 -7.71 2.33
CA PRO A 12 6.95 -8.66 1.41
C PRO A 12 6.57 -8.35 -0.03
N TYR A 13 7.54 -8.37 -0.95
CA TYR A 13 7.37 -7.82 -2.29
C TYR A 13 6.20 -8.44 -3.05
N GLU A 14 6.22 -9.75 -3.28
CA GLU A 14 5.19 -10.46 -4.07
C GLU A 14 3.80 -10.33 -3.45
N GLU A 15 3.69 -10.45 -2.12
CA GLU A 15 2.39 -10.37 -1.43
C GLU A 15 1.83 -8.95 -1.44
N THR A 16 2.69 -7.94 -1.34
CA THR A 16 2.30 -6.53 -1.45
C THR A 16 1.77 -6.23 -2.86
N ILE A 17 2.46 -6.73 -3.90
CA ILE A 17 1.99 -6.55 -5.29
C ILE A 17 0.62 -7.20 -5.48
N ASP A 18 0.43 -8.46 -5.07
CA ASP A 18 -0.85 -9.16 -5.23
C ASP A 18 -2.00 -8.46 -4.50
N GLN A 19 -1.79 -8.01 -3.25
CA GLN A 19 -2.79 -7.24 -2.51
C GLN A 19 -3.15 -5.94 -3.24
N LEU A 20 -2.16 -5.18 -3.71
CA LEU A 20 -2.38 -3.90 -4.38
C LEU A 20 -3.16 -4.07 -5.70
N GLU A 21 -2.78 -5.05 -6.52
CA GLU A 21 -3.40 -5.33 -7.82
C GLU A 21 -4.89 -5.67 -7.72
N ARG A 22 -5.30 -6.28 -6.60
CA ARG A 22 -6.68 -6.74 -6.37
C ARG A 22 -7.49 -5.79 -5.49
N SER A 23 -6.83 -4.93 -4.72
CA SER A 23 -7.42 -4.12 -3.66
C SER A 23 -8.67 -3.35 -4.08
N TYR A 24 -8.65 -2.70 -5.25
CA TYR A 24 -9.78 -1.92 -5.76
C TYR A 24 -10.93 -2.77 -6.34
N ILE A 25 -10.74 -4.09 -6.51
CA ILE A 25 -11.74 -5.03 -7.05
C ILE A 25 -12.43 -5.80 -5.92
N VAL A 26 -11.66 -6.25 -4.93
CA VAL A 26 -12.15 -7.16 -3.87
C VAL A 26 -11.84 -6.69 -2.44
N GLY A 27 -11.32 -5.47 -2.28
CA GLY A 27 -10.78 -5.05 -0.99
C GLY A 27 -9.45 -5.73 -0.68
N MET A 28 -9.01 -5.67 0.58
CA MET A 28 -7.70 -6.20 1.00
C MET A 28 -7.75 -6.76 2.42
N LEU A 29 -6.69 -7.47 2.81
CA LEU A 29 -6.55 -7.93 4.19
C LEU A 29 -6.44 -6.75 5.15
N PHE A 30 -7.10 -6.86 6.30
CA PHE A 30 -6.99 -5.84 7.34
C PHE A 30 -5.56 -5.72 7.88
N GLN A 31 -4.84 -6.84 8.02
CA GLN A 31 -3.44 -6.80 8.46
C GLN A 31 -2.55 -6.04 7.47
N PHE A 32 -2.75 -6.24 6.17
CA PHE A 32 -2.01 -5.53 5.13
C PHE A 32 -2.20 -4.01 5.24
N SER A 33 -3.41 -3.52 5.50
CA SER A 33 -3.64 -2.08 5.70
C SER A 33 -2.91 -1.54 6.93
N ARG A 34 -2.85 -2.33 8.02
CA ARG A 34 -2.06 -1.97 9.22
C ARG A 34 -0.57 -1.92 8.93
N ASP A 35 -0.07 -2.84 8.10
CA ASP A 35 1.34 -2.90 7.74
C ASP A 35 1.73 -1.70 6.86
N LEU A 36 0.84 -1.26 5.97
CA LEU A 36 1.01 -0.02 5.21
C LEU A 36 1.08 1.21 6.13
N GLU A 37 0.14 1.37 7.07
CA GLU A 37 0.19 2.46 8.05
C GLU A 37 1.49 2.43 8.88
N ASN A 38 1.92 1.24 9.32
CA ASN A 38 3.15 1.06 10.08
C ASN A 38 4.40 1.42 9.27
N ALA A 39 4.37 1.28 7.94
CA ALA A 39 5.47 1.61 7.05
C ALA A 39 5.69 3.13 6.92
N GLU A 40 4.68 3.95 7.20
CA GLU A 40 4.78 5.41 7.09
C GLU A 40 5.88 6.00 7.99
N LYS A 41 6.18 5.35 9.12
CA LYS A 41 7.25 5.76 10.04
C LYS A 41 8.62 5.85 9.35
N PHE A 42 8.86 5.13 8.26
CA PHE A 42 10.17 5.08 7.61
C PHE A 42 10.56 6.38 6.90
N THR A 43 9.66 7.38 6.85
CA THR A 43 10.01 8.76 6.46
C THR A 43 10.62 9.60 7.60
N ASP A 44 10.56 9.15 8.85
CA ASP A 44 11.15 9.91 9.97
C ASP A 44 12.68 10.01 9.81
N GLU A 45 13.26 11.11 10.32
CA GLU A 45 14.71 11.38 10.27
C GLU A 45 15.56 10.22 10.83
N LYS A 46 15.07 9.54 11.87
CA LYS A 46 15.76 8.39 12.48
C LYS A 46 15.88 7.17 11.56
N PHE A 47 15.13 7.12 10.47
CA PHE A 47 15.18 6.06 9.45
C PHE A 47 15.83 6.54 8.14
N GLN A 48 16.56 7.64 8.18
CA GLN A 48 17.30 8.13 7.01
C GLN A 48 18.42 7.16 6.63
N LEU A 49 18.53 6.87 5.33
CA LEU A 49 19.61 6.08 4.74
C LEU A 49 20.75 7.00 4.29
N TYR A 50 22.00 6.55 4.51
CA TYR A 50 23.18 7.29 4.05
C TYR A 50 23.32 7.35 2.52
N ASN A 51 22.83 6.34 1.80
CA ASN A 51 22.85 6.32 0.35
C ASN A 51 21.68 7.16 -0.18
N SER A 52 21.99 8.28 -0.85
CA SER A 52 20.99 9.24 -1.34
C SER A 52 20.02 8.64 -2.36
N ASP A 53 20.50 7.80 -3.27
CA ASP A 53 19.64 7.16 -4.28
C ASP A 53 18.63 6.23 -3.63
N MET A 54 19.09 5.44 -2.66
CA MET A 54 18.27 4.54 -1.88
C MET A 54 17.29 5.30 -0.98
N GLU A 55 17.73 6.39 -0.34
CA GLU A 55 16.88 7.24 0.48
C GLU A 55 15.76 7.89 -0.34
N ASN A 56 16.09 8.43 -1.50
CA ASN A 56 15.12 9.03 -2.42
C ASN A 56 14.10 7.99 -2.90
N SER A 57 14.57 6.79 -3.26
CA SER A 57 13.68 5.72 -3.71
C SER A 57 12.80 5.19 -2.57
N LYS A 58 13.33 5.08 -1.35
CA LYS A 58 12.58 4.72 -0.14
C LYS A 58 11.48 5.75 0.12
N ASN A 59 11.81 7.05 0.17
CA ASN A 59 10.84 8.10 0.46
C ASN A 59 9.73 8.14 -0.59
N LYS A 60 10.06 8.02 -1.88
CA LYS A 60 9.05 7.90 -2.95
C LYS A 60 8.12 6.71 -2.73
N PHE A 61 8.66 5.56 -2.33
CA PHE A 61 7.84 4.39 -2.02
C PHE A 61 6.93 4.66 -0.82
N ILE A 62 7.45 5.13 0.31
CA ILE A 62 6.64 5.40 1.51
C ILE A 62 5.60 6.51 1.27
N ASP A 63 5.91 7.54 0.49
CA ASP A 63 4.95 8.57 0.12
C ASP A 63 3.81 8.03 -0.75
N SER A 64 4.12 7.06 -1.63
CA SER A 64 3.08 6.36 -2.40
C SER A 64 2.16 5.49 -1.52
N ILE A 65 2.67 4.98 -0.39
CA ILE A 65 1.86 4.27 0.62
C ILE A 65 0.85 5.23 1.23
N LYS A 66 1.28 6.41 1.69
CA LYS A 66 0.39 7.43 2.25
C LYS A 66 -0.73 7.80 1.28
N ALA A 67 -0.38 8.05 0.01
CA ALA A 67 -1.37 8.36 -1.02
C ALA A 67 -2.37 7.20 -1.27
N PHE A 68 -1.92 5.94 -1.18
CA PHE A 68 -2.80 4.79 -1.26
C PHE A 68 -3.71 4.68 -0.01
N ASN A 69 -3.18 4.88 1.19
CA ASN A 69 -3.94 4.89 2.45
C ASN A 69 -5.08 5.92 2.42
N ASP A 70 -4.79 7.16 2.01
CA ASP A 70 -5.78 8.21 1.85
C ASP A 70 -6.88 7.85 0.83
N SER A 71 -6.53 7.06 -0.19
CA SER A 71 -7.47 6.70 -1.25
C SER A 71 -8.53 5.69 -0.80
N TYR A 72 -8.24 4.84 0.19
CA TYR A 72 -9.14 3.78 0.63
C TYR A 72 -9.82 4.05 1.98
N ILE A 73 -9.26 4.92 2.83
CA ILE A 73 -9.73 5.11 4.22
C ILE A 73 -11.20 5.54 4.33
N SER A 74 -11.69 6.30 3.36
CA SER A 74 -13.09 6.77 3.28
C SER A 74 -13.98 5.84 2.45
N PHE A 75 -13.42 4.77 1.88
CA PHE A 75 -14.10 3.91 0.91
C PHE A 75 -14.31 2.49 1.42
N LEU A 76 -13.27 1.87 2.00
CA LEU A 76 -13.38 0.51 2.50
C LEU A 76 -13.89 0.50 3.94
N SER A 77 -14.66 -0.54 4.28
CA SER A 77 -15.13 -0.78 5.65
C SER A 77 -14.72 -2.16 6.15
N VAL A 78 -14.65 -2.32 7.47
CA VAL A 78 -14.40 -3.62 8.08
C VAL A 78 -15.51 -4.62 7.74
N ASP A 79 -15.13 -5.87 7.51
CA ASP A 79 -16.02 -6.98 7.18
C ASP A 79 -17.04 -7.29 8.29
N ASN A 80 -16.61 -7.24 9.55
CA ASN A 80 -17.49 -7.35 10.71
C ASN A 80 -16.93 -6.54 11.91
N PRO A 81 -17.63 -5.47 12.36
CA PRO A 81 -17.16 -4.65 13.47
C PRO A 81 -17.23 -5.32 14.85
N GLU A 82 -17.98 -6.42 15.00
CA GLU A 82 -18.14 -7.13 16.28
C GLU A 82 -17.06 -8.19 16.53
N LYS A 83 -16.18 -8.43 15.56
CA LYS A 83 -15.07 -9.39 15.64
C LYS A 83 -13.77 -8.71 15.23
N LYS A 84 -12.65 -9.41 15.47
CA LYS A 84 -11.37 -8.98 14.91
C LYS A 84 -11.50 -8.94 13.38
N PRO A 85 -11.36 -7.77 12.73
CA PRO A 85 -11.58 -7.66 11.30
C PRO A 85 -10.54 -8.45 10.53
N LEU A 86 -10.99 -9.19 9.53
CA LEU A 86 -10.11 -9.95 8.64
C LEU A 86 -9.81 -9.18 7.36
N ARG A 87 -10.77 -8.37 6.91
CA ARG A 87 -10.70 -7.66 5.63
C ARG A 87 -11.24 -6.25 5.74
N LEU A 88 -10.76 -5.43 4.80
CA LEU A 88 -11.37 -4.18 4.41
C LEU A 88 -12.07 -4.41 3.08
N ASP A 89 -13.41 -4.39 3.09
CA ASP A 89 -14.25 -4.71 1.95
C ASP A 89 -14.82 -3.47 1.28
N LEU A 90 -15.18 -3.64 0.01
CA LEU A 90 -15.81 -2.60 -0.80
C LEU A 90 -17.30 -2.44 -0.41
N PRO A 91 -17.86 -1.22 -0.49
CA PRO A 91 -19.27 -0.98 -0.23
C PRO A 91 -20.10 -1.38 -1.46
N TYR A 92 -20.21 -2.68 -1.73
CA TYR A 92 -20.82 -3.22 -2.96
C TYR A 92 -22.28 -2.78 -3.16
N ASP A 93 -22.99 -2.54 -2.07
CA ASP A 93 -24.37 -2.05 -2.05
C ASP A 93 -24.53 -0.67 -2.70
N TRP A 94 -23.47 0.16 -2.73
CA TRP A 94 -23.50 1.46 -3.38
C TRP A 94 -23.75 1.36 -4.89
N ARG A 95 -23.38 0.22 -5.52
CA ARG A 95 -23.63 0.00 -6.96
C ARG A 95 -25.12 -0.10 -7.29
N SER A 96 -25.96 -0.50 -6.34
CA SER A 96 -27.40 -0.70 -6.55
C SER A 96 -28.28 0.37 -5.90
N LYS A 97 -27.71 1.29 -5.13
CA LYS A 97 -28.44 2.33 -4.37
C LYS A 97 -28.84 3.55 -5.20
N GLY A 98 -28.55 3.57 -6.50
CA GLY A 98 -28.91 4.64 -7.43
C GLY A 98 -27.69 5.28 -8.11
N ARG A 99 -27.94 6.12 -9.12
CA ARG A 99 -26.90 6.66 -10.01
C ARG A 99 -25.80 7.44 -9.28
N GLU A 100 -26.15 8.27 -8.29
CA GLU A 100 -25.18 9.06 -7.54
C GLU A 100 -24.26 8.17 -6.69
N SER A 101 -24.85 7.17 -6.02
CA SER A 101 -24.10 6.20 -5.20
C SER A 101 -23.18 5.34 -6.06
N GLU A 102 -23.64 4.88 -7.23
CA GLU A 102 -22.79 4.16 -8.18
C GLU A 102 -21.65 5.04 -8.71
N SER A 103 -21.94 6.29 -9.08
CA SER A 103 -20.93 7.24 -9.55
C SER A 103 -19.84 7.48 -8.49
N ALA A 104 -20.24 7.69 -7.23
CA ALA A 104 -19.31 7.80 -6.11
C ALA A 104 -18.47 6.52 -5.94
N TYR A 105 -19.11 5.34 -5.97
CA TYR A 105 -18.42 4.06 -5.92
C TYR A 105 -17.33 3.94 -6.99
N ARG A 106 -17.67 4.23 -8.25
CA ARG A 106 -16.72 4.18 -9.38
C ARG A 106 -15.60 5.19 -9.24
N LYS A 107 -15.90 6.38 -8.71
CA LYS A 107 -14.88 7.42 -8.45
C LYS A 107 -13.85 6.93 -7.43
N HIS A 108 -14.29 6.40 -6.29
CA HIS A 108 -13.40 5.88 -5.26
C HIS A 108 -12.62 4.65 -5.76
N GLN A 109 -13.29 3.70 -6.42
CA GLN A 109 -12.65 2.54 -7.04
C GLN A 109 -11.55 2.94 -8.03
N ASN A 110 -11.82 3.92 -8.90
CA ASN A 110 -10.82 4.42 -9.86
C ASN A 110 -9.67 5.17 -9.17
N ASN A 111 -9.94 5.92 -8.09
CA ASN A 111 -8.90 6.58 -7.31
C ASN A 111 -7.94 5.54 -6.71
N MET A 112 -8.51 4.54 -6.03
CA MET A 112 -7.77 3.45 -5.40
C MET A 112 -6.99 2.61 -6.41
N ARG A 113 -7.54 2.37 -7.61
CA ARG A 113 -6.81 1.73 -8.73
C ARG A 113 -5.60 2.56 -9.18
N LYS A 114 -5.73 3.88 -9.25
CA LYS A 114 -4.64 4.75 -9.68
C LYS A 114 -3.51 4.78 -8.64
N THR A 115 -3.85 4.99 -7.37
CA THR A 115 -2.87 5.06 -6.28
C THR A 115 -2.17 3.73 -6.04
N SER A 116 -2.87 2.59 -6.10
CA SER A 116 -2.24 1.26 -6.05
C SER A 116 -1.28 1.03 -7.22
N GLY A 117 -1.65 1.41 -8.44
CA GLY A 117 -0.77 1.33 -9.61
C GLY A 117 0.52 2.17 -9.45
N VAL A 118 0.40 3.38 -8.91
CA VAL A 118 1.57 4.22 -8.59
C VAL A 118 2.45 3.56 -7.54
N MET A 119 1.86 3.04 -6.45
CA MET A 119 2.61 2.37 -5.38
C MET A 119 3.35 1.12 -5.89
N ILE A 120 2.73 0.33 -6.78
CA ILE A 120 3.36 -0.82 -7.42
C ILE A 120 4.63 -0.40 -8.18
N GLU A 121 4.56 0.65 -8.98
CA GLU A 121 5.73 1.13 -9.74
C GLU A 121 6.81 1.71 -8.82
N CYS A 122 6.43 2.46 -7.77
CA CYS A 122 7.37 2.94 -6.77
C CYS A 122 8.06 1.77 -6.02
N TYR A 123 7.34 0.69 -5.73
CA TYR A 123 7.94 -0.48 -5.08
C TYR A 123 8.90 -1.22 -6.02
N LYS A 124 8.53 -1.39 -7.30
CA LYS A 124 9.43 -1.94 -8.33
C LYS A 124 10.73 -1.13 -8.41
N ASP A 125 10.64 0.19 -8.41
CA ASP A 125 11.81 1.07 -8.46
C ASP A 125 12.65 1.02 -7.19
N PHE A 126 12.03 0.90 -6.02
CA PHE A 126 12.72 0.65 -4.75
C PHE A 126 13.53 -0.64 -4.79
N VAL A 127 12.94 -1.75 -5.25
CA VAL A 127 13.63 -3.04 -5.39
C VAL A 127 14.73 -2.99 -6.46
N ARG A 128 14.52 -2.31 -7.59
CA ARG A 128 15.55 -2.11 -8.62
C ARG A 128 16.75 -1.33 -8.08
N THR A 129 16.48 -0.26 -7.33
CA THR A 129 17.53 0.56 -6.70
C THR A 129 18.32 -0.26 -5.69
N LEU A 130 17.63 -1.07 -4.89
CA LEU A 130 18.25 -1.99 -3.94
C LEU A 130 19.22 -2.97 -4.63
N LYS A 131 18.76 -3.60 -5.72
CA LYS A 131 19.58 -4.53 -6.53
C LYS A 131 20.77 -3.83 -7.19
N LYS A 132 20.60 -2.61 -7.71
CA LYS A 132 21.67 -1.82 -8.34
C LYS A 132 22.83 -1.53 -7.40
N HIS A 133 22.56 -1.31 -6.11
CA HIS A 133 23.58 -1.01 -5.12
C HIS A 133 24.13 -2.26 -4.40
N ASN A 134 23.86 -3.47 -4.93
CA ASN A 134 24.33 -4.75 -4.38
C ASN A 134 24.00 -4.96 -2.90
N PHE A 135 22.88 -4.41 -2.42
CA PHE A 135 22.40 -4.76 -1.10
C PHE A 135 21.87 -6.20 -1.14
N ILE A 136 22.62 -7.14 -0.56
CA ILE A 136 22.22 -8.54 -0.46
C ILE A 136 21.14 -8.64 0.61
N THR A 137 19.96 -9.14 0.25
CA THR A 137 18.91 -9.51 1.20
C THR A 137 18.20 -10.76 0.71
N ASP A 138 18.02 -11.74 1.59
CA ASP A 138 17.36 -13.01 1.28
C ASP A 138 15.82 -12.89 1.22
N LYS A 139 15.28 -11.65 1.23
CA LYS A 139 13.85 -11.33 1.35
C LYS A 139 13.24 -10.78 0.05
N LEU A 140 13.98 -10.85 -1.06
CA LEU A 140 13.56 -10.44 -2.41
C LEU A 140 13.13 -11.62 -3.27
#